data_AF-A0A3Q8VRY3-F1
#
_entry.id   AF-A0A3Q8VRY3-F1
#
_cell.length_a   1.000
_cell.length_b   1.000
_cell.length_c   1.000
_cell.angle_alpha   90.00
_cell.angle_beta   90.00
_cell.angle_gamma   90.00
#
_symmetry.space_group_name_H-M   'P 1'
#
loop_
_entity.id
_entity.type
_entity.pdbx_description
1 polymer ?
#
loop_
_entity_poly.entity_id
_entity_poly.type
_entity_poly.pdbx_seq_one_letter_code
_entity_poly.pdbx_strand_id
1 'polypeptide(L)'
;MPTPHPPRPAYPPSGGDPGESDELLAARLRDGPQSEAPRIAALLMARHWQPAHDYSTICLATSAEVTGMVTAAAWHRVLARLAQGEPATALRPLLLVAVRDTVRQWSADDAISGVLPQLLKPAGGRGMRAAKSLTPENRTLAARAFASLPGPARCLLWHTEVEGESISVPAGLLGMDTDTASATLEQAREKFREGCLHAHRQLAPSQECRFQSRLLDVPIRRGGALLPDVRKHLADCRHCRHAADQLGHFERELGTLIAEAVLGWGARRYLDSRPGRATLGALAKGAARHRGSRPGLLGRLPVPVRRTPGRPRSGRSVLRQFGAASAGVLAVVLVVSVWSYDGDGADPAASTSAVDGKGETSATSRPKPPGTAGMPTSADRTRLRNVAADLCLDVRGEPRAGAGARLAKCSEAWTQQWTHEDDGLLRSVADPGLCLDSRADAGVVVLGTCADEGTERGDDVRYDLTEEGELVPRGQKLLALATTTRAPDADVVVKVHDGSDDQRWRTEPVPAAEGSLSIDRTDAPGARAVDLSAG
;
A
#
# COMPACT_ATOMS: atom_id res chain seq x y z
N MET A 1 11.96 -12.42 -49.32
CA MET A 1 11.03 -11.71 -48.42
C MET A 1 11.54 -11.90 -46.99
N PRO A 2 12.30 -10.95 -46.44
CA PRO A 2 12.81 -11.06 -45.09
C PRO A 2 11.65 -10.89 -44.09
N THR A 3 11.52 -11.83 -43.16
CA THR A 3 10.52 -11.81 -42.10
C THR A 3 10.69 -10.57 -41.22
N PRO A 4 9.64 -9.76 -40.96
CA PRO A 4 9.74 -8.49 -40.23
C PRO A 4 9.93 -8.67 -38.70
N HIS A 5 10.26 -9.88 -38.25
CA HIS A 5 10.48 -10.18 -36.84
C HIS A 5 11.84 -10.86 -36.70
N PRO A 6 12.81 -10.26 -36.00
CA PRO A 6 13.98 -11.01 -35.57
C PRO A 6 13.52 -12.17 -34.67
N PRO A 7 14.19 -13.33 -34.74
CA PRO A 7 13.88 -14.44 -33.85
C PRO A 7 14.02 -13.97 -32.39
N ARG A 8 13.02 -14.30 -31.57
CA ARG A 8 13.11 -14.07 -30.12
C ARG A 8 14.37 -14.81 -29.61
N PRO A 9 15.24 -14.16 -28.82
CA PRO A 9 16.34 -14.88 -28.21
C PRO A 9 15.78 -16.00 -27.32
N ALA A 10 16.35 -17.20 -27.46
CA ALA A 10 15.89 -18.41 -26.77
C ALA A 10 16.04 -18.33 -25.23
N TYR A 11 16.78 -17.33 -24.76
CA TYR A 11 16.96 -16.97 -23.36
C TYR A 11 16.82 -15.44 -23.23
N PRO A 12 16.37 -14.92 -22.07
CA PRO A 12 16.55 -13.50 -21.77
C PRO A 12 18.02 -13.12 -21.99
N PRO A 13 18.33 -11.88 -22.42
CA PRO A 13 19.70 -11.45 -22.59
C PRO A 13 20.48 -11.83 -21.32
N SER A 14 21.59 -12.55 -21.51
CA SER A 14 22.50 -12.96 -20.45
C SER A 14 22.74 -11.76 -19.54
N GLY A 15 22.49 -11.94 -18.24
CA GLY A 15 22.60 -10.91 -17.21
C GLY A 15 23.88 -10.11 -17.41
N GLY A 16 23.72 -8.94 -18.04
CA GLY A 16 24.77 -7.95 -18.11
C GLY A 16 24.94 -7.36 -16.73
N ASP A 17 26.18 -7.01 -16.41
CA ASP A 17 26.60 -5.98 -15.46
C ASP A 17 25.41 -5.20 -14.89
N PRO A 18 25.15 -5.19 -13.56
CA PRO A 18 23.86 -4.83 -12.94
C PRO A 18 23.13 -3.74 -13.73
N GLY A 19 22.24 -4.21 -14.62
CA GLY A 19 21.77 -3.41 -15.74
C GLY A 19 20.93 -2.24 -15.27
N GLU A 20 20.94 -1.15 -16.05
CA GLU A 20 20.15 0.04 -15.78
C GLU A 20 18.68 -0.34 -15.53
N SER A 21 18.19 -0.06 -14.32
CA SER A 21 16.81 -0.34 -13.92
C SER A 21 15.82 0.50 -14.73
N ASP A 22 14.57 0.05 -14.82
CA ASP A 22 13.54 0.82 -15.54
C ASP A 22 13.32 2.20 -14.89
N GLU A 23 13.44 2.29 -13.57
CA GLU A 23 13.36 3.56 -12.83
C GLU A 23 14.53 4.48 -13.16
N LEU A 24 15.76 3.94 -13.23
CA LEU A 24 16.94 4.73 -13.61
C LEU A 24 16.81 5.26 -15.05
N LEU A 25 16.32 4.43 -15.97
CA LEU A 25 16.05 4.83 -17.35
C LEU A 25 14.96 5.91 -17.41
N ALA A 26 13.88 5.78 -16.64
CA ALA A 26 12.82 6.79 -16.59
C ALA A 26 13.29 8.12 -15.97
N ALA A 27 14.12 8.08 -14.93
CA ALA A 27 14.74 9.26 -14.36
C ALA A 27 15.62 9.99 -15.40
N ARG A 28 16.43 9.25 -16.18
CA ARG A 28 17.21 9.85 -17.27
C ARG A 28 16.35 10.34 -18.44
N LEU A 29 15.19 9.73 -18.69
CA LEU A 29 14.25 10.25 -19.69
C LEU A 29 13.68 11.63 -19.28
N ARG A 30 13.56 11.86 -17.96
CA ARG A 30 13.02 13.09 -17.38
C ARG A 30 14.07 14.19 -17.26
N ASP A 31 15.23 13.83 -16.70
CA ASP A 31 16.25 14.80 -16.26
C ASP A 31 17.51 14.78 -17.13
N GLY A 32 17.63 13.81 -18.04
CA GLY A 32 18.80 13.61 -18.89
C GLY A 32 18.76 14.41 -20.19
N PRO A 33 19.87 14.42 -20.96
CA PRO A 33 19.94 15.12 -22.23
C PRO A 33 18.90 14.60 -23.23
N GLN A 34 18.23 15.51 -23.94
CA GLN A 34 17.21 15.16 -24.96
C GLN A 34 17.76 14.23 -26.07
N SER A 35 19.07 14.26 -26.31
CA SER A 35 19.76 13.36 -27.25
C SER A 35 19.73 11.89 -26.83
N GLU A 36 19.60 11.59 -25.53
CA GLU A 36 19.55 10.22 -25.00
C GLU A 36 18.13 9.64 -24.98
N ALA A 37 17.09 10.50 -25.00
CA ALA A 37 15.69 10.09 -24.90
C ALA A 37 15.28 8.99 -25.93
N PRO A 38 15.68 9.06 -27.22
CA PRO A 38 15.34 8.00 -28.18
C PRO A 38 15.96 6.64 -27.83
N ARG A 39 17.20 6.63 -27.33
CA ARG A 39 17.88 5.40 -26.91
C ARG A 39 17.19 4.80 -25.69
N ILE A 40 16.86 5.63 -24.70
CA ILE A 40 16.16 5.21 -23.49
C ILE A 40 14.78 4.63 -23.82
N ALA A 41 14.00 5.34 -24.66
CA ALA A 41 12.71 4.86 -25.13
C ALA A 41 12.84 3.51 -25.86
N ALA A 42 13.84 3.36 -26.75
CA ALA A 42 14.09 2.11 -27.45
C ALA A 42 14.42 0.95 -26.49
N LEU A 43 15.20 1.19 -25.43
CA LEU A 43 15.53 0.18 -24.42
C LEU A 43 14.29 -0.27 -23.63
N LEU A 44 13.48 0.69 -23.15
CA LEU A 44 12.23 0.37 -22.44
C LEU A 44 11.27 -0.39 -23.35
N MET A 45 11.12 0.04 -24.60
CA MET A 45 10.30 -0.66 -25.60
C MET A 45 10.81 -2.08 -25.85
N ALA A 46 12.12 -2.28 -26.04
CA ALA A 46 12.67 -3.62 -26.24
C ALA A 46 12.35 -4.58 -25.09
N ARG A 47 12.29 -4.09 -23.84
CA ARG A 47 11.96 -4.88 -22.64
C ARG A 47 10.48 -5.23 -22.51
N HIS A 48 9.56 -4.33 -22.89
CA HIS A 48 8.14 -4.48 -22.56
C HIS A 48 7.17 -4.47 -23.76
N TRP A 49 7.67 -4.30 -24.98
CA TRP A 49 6.82 -4.19 -26.17
C TRP A 49 5.96 -5.43 -26.39
N GLN A 50 6.56 -6.62 -26.30
CA GLN A 50 5.87 -7.86 -26.64
C GLN A 50 4.65 -8.14 -25.73
N PRO A 51 4.75 -8.05 -24.39
CA PRO A 51 3.59 -8.09 -23.50
C PRO A 51 2.45 -7.13 -23.89
N ALA A 52 2.78 -5.86 -24.16
CA ALA A 52 1.78 -4.84 -24.53
C ALA A 52 1.12 -5.13 -25.88
N HIS A 53 1.89 -5.62 -26.85
CA HIS A 53 1.40 -6.01 -28.16
C HIS A 53 0.49 -7.24 -28.10
N ASP A 54 0.89 -8.27 -27.34
CA ASP A 54 0.10 -9.48 -27.15
C ASP A 54 -1.25 -9.15 -26.50
N TYR A 55 -1.24 -8.28 -25.49
CA TYR A 55 -2.47 -7.85 -24.84
C TYR A 55 -3.35 -6.98 -25.74
N SER A 56 -2.76 -6.09 -26.55
CA SER A 56 -3.49 -5.33 -27.58
C SER A 56 -4.20 -6.27 -28.55
N THR A 57 -3.55 -7.37 -28.94
CA THR A 57 -4.14 -8.40 -29.82
C THR A 57 -5.37 -9.04 -29.16
N ILE A 58 -5.28 -9.35 -27.86
CA ILE A 58 -6.38 -9.90 -27.07
C ILE A 58 -7.54 -8.91 -26.93
N CYS A 59 -7.22 -7.64 -26.65
CA CYS A 59 -8.18 -6.56 -26.48
C CYS A 59 -8.93 -6.23 -27.77
N LEU A 60 -8.31 -6.35 -28.93
CA LEU A 60 -8.93 -6.02 -30.21
C LEU A 60 -9.60 -7.23 -30.88
N ALA A 61 -9.08 -8.45 -30.68
CA ALA A 61 -9.49 -9.64 -31.42
C ALA A 61 -9.42 -9.44 -32.96
N THR A 62 -8.42 -8.70 -33.44
CA THR A 62 -8.30 -8.22 -34.83
C THR A 62 -6.90 -8.38 -35.44
N SER A 63 -6.74 -7.87 -36.67
CA SER A 63 -5.51 -7.87 -37.48
C SER A 63 -4.37 -7.05 -36.88
N ALA A 64 -3.15 -7.31 -37.37
CA ALA A 64 -1.88 -6.81 -36.82
C ALA A 64 -1.71 -5.29 -36.85
N GLU A 65 -2.27 -4.58 -37.83
CA GLU A 65 -2.03 -3.14 -38.02
C GLU A 65 -2.62 -2.29 -36.88
N VAL A 66 -3.91 -2.48 -36.56
CA VAL A 66 -4.57 -1.75 -35.46
C VAL A 66 -3.98 -2.11 -34.10
N THR A 67 -3.54 -3.36 -33.94
CA THR A 67 -2.79 -3.80 -32.76
C THR A 67 -1.51 -2.99 -32.57
N GLY A 68 -0.72 -2.82 -33.64
CA GLY A 68 0.48 -2.00 -33.61
C GLY A 68 0.18 -0.54 -33.25
N MET A 69 -0.85 0.06 -33.86
CA MET A 69 -1.27 1.44 -33.57
C MET A 69 -1.68 1.66 -32.11
N VAL A 70 -2.53 0.77 -31.55
CA VAL A 70 -2.94 0.83 -30.14
C VAL A 70 -1.76 0.65 -29.22
N THR A 71 -0.87 -0.32 -29.52
CA THR A 71 0.33 -0.58 -28.72
C THR A 71 1.22 0.65 -28.69
N ALA A 72 1.50 1.25 -29.85
CA ALA A 72 2.31 2.47 -29.97
C ALA A 72 1.66 3.67 -29.25
N ALA A 73 0.35 3.85 -29.37
CA ALA A 73 -0.37 4.92 -28.68
C ALA A 73 -0.32 4.76 -27.14
N ALA A 74 -0.46 3.54 -26.62
CA ALA A 74 -0.31 3.25 -25.20
C ALA A 74 1.10 3.55 -24.71
N TRP A 75 2.12 3.13 -25.48
CA TRP A 75 3.53 3.46 -25.20
C TRP A 75 3.79 4.95 -25.17
N HIS A 76 3.31 5.69 -26.17
CA HIS A 76 3.48 7.13 -26.23
C HIS A 76 2.92 7.83 -24.98
N ARG A 77 1.72 7.43 -24.53
CA ARG A 77 1.13 7.97 -23.29
C ARG A 77 1.94 7.64 -22.05
N VAL A 78 2.44 6.40 -21.94
CA VAL A 78 3.23 5.98 -20.78
C VAL A 78 4.57 6.71 -20.76
N LEU A 79 5.29 6.80 -21.88
CA LEU A 79 6.54 7.57 -21.97
C LEU A 79 6.34 9.04 -21.62
N ALA A 80 5.23 9.65 -22.07
CA ALA A 80 4.89 11.02 -21.70
C ALA A 80 4.68 11.18 -20.19
N ARG A 81 4.03 10.22 -19.52
CA ARG A 81 3.85 10.22 -18.05
C ARG A 81 5.17 10.04 -17.30
N LEU A 82 6.06 9.17 -17.79
CA LEU A 82 7.40 8.97 -17.21
C LEU A 82 8.24 10.27 -17.30
N ALA A 83 8.20 10.92 -18.46
CA ALA A 83 8.84 12.22 -18.67
C ALA A 83 8.26 13.34 -17.79
N GLN A 84 7.04 13.16 -17.26
CA GLN A 84 6.37 14.13 -16.38
C GLN A 84 6.57 13.87 -14.88
N GLY A 85 7.22 12.79 -14.48
CA GLY A 85 7.40 12.52 -13.05
C GLY A 85 7.03 11.11 -12.58
N GLU A 86 6.28 10.36 -13.38
CA GLU A 86 5.79 9.06 -12.90
C GLU A 86 6.90 8.01 -12.80
N PRO A 87 6.85 7.13 -11.79
CA PRO A 87 7.81 6.05 -11.62
C PRO A 87 7.59 4.92 -12.63
N ALA A 88 8.68 4.32 -13.10
CA ALA A 88 8.69 3.16 -14.01
C ALA A 88 8.89 1.82 -13.29
N THR A 89 8.98 1.78 -11.96
CA THR A 89 9.18 0.55 -11.18
C THR A 89 8.29 -0.65 -11.57
N ALA A 90 7.01 -0.45 -11.92
CA ALA A 90 6.08 -1.52 -12.34
C ALA A 90 5.52 -1.25 -13.76
N LEU A 91 6.41 -1.03 -14.72
CA LEU A 91 6.06 -0.54 -16.05
C LEU A 91 5.12 -1.47 -16.84
N ARG A 92 5.29 -2.79 -16.72
CA ARG A 92 4.51 -3.76 -17.49
C ARG A 92 3.00 -3.69 -17.21
N PRO A 93 2.51 -3.85 -15.96
CA PRO A 93 1.08 -3.70 -15.70
C PRO A 93 0.54 -2.32 -16.09
N LEU A 94 1.33 -1.25 -15.94
CA LEU A 94 0.95 0.10 -16.38
C LEU A 94 0.72 0.17 -17.90
N LEU A 95 1.61 -0.41 -18.70
CA LEU A 95 1.47 -0.46 -20.16
C LEU A 95 0.23 -1.26 -20.59
N LEU A 96 -0.04 -2.39 -19.93
CA LEU A 96 -1.21 -3.21 -20.26
C LEU A 96 -2.52 -2.46 -19.92
N VAL A 97 -2.56 -1.78 -18.77
CA VAL A 97 -3.70 -0.91 -18.43
C VAL A 97 -3.84 0.22 -19.46
N ALA A 98 -2.74 0.86 -19.86
CA ALA A 98 -2.76 1.91 -20.89
C ALA A 98 -3.27 1.40 -22.24
N VAL A 99 -2.94 0.16 -22.64
CA VAL A 99 -3.50 -0.50 -23.82
C VAL A 99 -5.01 -0.63 -23.71
N ARG A 100 -5.50 -1.23 -22.61
CA ARG A 100 -6.93 -1.43 -22.38
C ARG A 100 -7.70 -0.12 -22.40
N ASP A 101 -7.17 0.90 -21.75
CA ASP A 101 -7.79 2.21 -21.64
C ASP A 101 -7.78 2.95 -22.99
N THR A 102 -6.72 2.79 -23.78
CA THR A 102 -6.64 3.29 -25.16
C THR A 102 -7.70 2.63 -26.05
N VAL A 103 -7.86 1.30 -26.01
CA VAL A 103 -8.89 0.61 -26.79
C VAL A 103 -10.29 1.03 -26.36
N ARG A 104 -10.54 1.14 -25.04
CA ARG A 104 -11.83 1.60 -24.52
C ARG A 104 -12.14 3.02 -25.00
N GLN A 105 -11.17 3.93 -24.93
CA GLN A 105 -11.36 5.31 -25.38
C GLN A 105 -11.62 5.38 -26.89
N TRP A 106 -10.79 4.74 -27.71
CA TRP A 106 -10.92 4.77 -29.16
C TRP A 106 -12.20 4.09 -29.66
N SER A 107 -12.67 3.03 -28.99
CA SER A 107 -13.93 2.38 -29.34
C SER A 107 -15.17 3.16 -28.89
N ALA A 108 -15.04 4.02 -27.86
CA ALA A 108 -16.10 4.92 -27.40
C ALA A 108 -16.24 6.18 -28.27
N ASP A 109 -15.18 6.58 -28.95
CA ASP A 109 -15.16 7.69 -29.90
C ASP A 109 -15.67 7.25 -31.28
N ASP A 110 -16.81 7.81 -31.70
CA ASP A 110 -17.46 7.41 -32.95
C ASP A 110 -16.68 7.89 -34.20
N ALA A 111 -15.89 8.96 -34.11
CA ALA A 111 -15.05 9.41 -35.21
C ALA A 111 -13.83 8.50 -35.39
N ILE A 112 -13.14 8.15 -34.29
CA ILE A 112 -12.00 7.22 -34.33
C ILE A 112 -12.47 5.83 -34.78
N SER A 113 -13.55 5.32 -34.21
CA SER A 113 -14.09 4.00 -34.57
C SER A 113 -14.71 3.94 -35.96
N GLY A 114 -15.12 5.08 -36.54
CA GLY A 114 -15.51 5.19 -37.94
C GLY A 114 -14.33 4.96 -38.90
N VAL A 115 -13.13 5.44 -38.56
CA VAL A 115 -11.89 5.21 -39.34
C VAL A 115 -11.29 3.84 -39.06
N LEU A 116 -11.43 3.35 -37.83
CA LEU A 116 -10.90 2.05 -37.37
C LEU A 116 -12.05 1.10 -36.97
N PRO A 117 -12.82 0.55 -37.93
CA PRO A 117 -13.99 -0.27 -37.63
C PRO A 117 -13.66 -1.57 -36.88
N GLN A 118 -12.38 -1.97 -36.86
CA GLN A 118 -11.89 -3.11 -36.06
C GLN A 118 -12.13 -2.92 -34.56
N LEU A 119 -12.18 -1.69 -34.07
CA LEU A 119 -12.48 -1.35 -32.68
C LEU A 119 -13.92 -1.75 -32.28
N LEU A 120 -14.82 -1.91 -33.25
CA LEU A 120 -16.24 -2.17 -33.02
C LEU A 120 -16.56 -3.67 -32.90
N LYS A 121 -15.56 -4.56 -32.85
CA LYS A 121 -15.80 -5.99 -32.63
C LYS A 121 -16.36 -6.26 -31.22
N PRO A 122 -17.44 -7.07 -31.09
CA PRO A 122 -18.04 -7.36 -29.79
C PRO A 122 -17.10 -8.04 -28.78
N ALA A 123 -16.24 -8.95 -29.24
CA ALA A 123 -15.26 -9.65 -28.40
C ALA A 123 -14.00 -8.80 -28.07
N GLY A 124 -13.97 -7.55 -28.53
CA GLY A 124 -12.88 -6.59 -28.33
C GLY A 124 -13.39 -5.23 -27.86
N GLY A 125 -13.08 -4.16 -28.59
CA GLY A 125 -13.37 -2.77 -28.19
C GLY A 125 -14.83 -2.49 -27.86
N ARG A 126 -15.80 -2.93 -28.69
CA ARG A 126 -17.23 -2.72 -28.41
C ARG A 126 -17.66 -3.36 -27.09
N GLY A 127 -17.16 -4.55 -26.77
CA GLY A 127 -17.43 -5.21 -25.50
C GLY A 127 -16.89 -4.41 -24.30
N MET A 128 -15.67 -3.86 -24.43
CA MET A 128 -15.08 -2.98 -23.42
C MET A 128 -15.82 -1.64 -23.28
N ARG A 129 -16.32 -1.06 -24.37
CA ARG A 129 -17.17 0.15 -24.36
C ARG A 129 -18.46 -0.10 -23.57
N ALA A 130 -19.09 -1.26 -23.76
CA ALA A 130 -20.34 -1.62 -23.10
C ALA A 130 -20.17 -2.01 -21.61
N ALA A 131 -18.95 -2.34 -21.17
CA ALA A 131 -18.68 -2.73 -19.80
C ALA A 131 -18.79 -1.53 -18.83
N LYS A 132 -19.61 -1.69 -17.79
CA LYS A 132 -19.76 -0.68 -16.71
C LYS A 132 -18.44 -0.48 -15.94
N SER A 133 -17.79 -1.58 -15.60
CA SER A 133 -16.45 -1.62 -15.01
C SER A 133 -15.62 -2.64 -15.77
N LEU A 134 -14.33 -2.33 -15.98
CA LEU A 134 -13.39 -3.27 -16.55
C LEU A 134 -12.90 -4.27 -15.49
N THR A 135 -12.79 -3.85 -14.23
CA THR A 135 -12.49 -4.73 -13.10
C THR A 135 -13.78 -5.34 -12.55
N PRO A 136 -13.89 -6.68 -12.51
CA PRO A 136 -15.06 -7.35 -11.93
C PRO A 136 -15.26 -7.05 -10.44
N GLU A 137 -16.50 -7.04 -9.97
CA GLU A 137 -16.83 -6.80 -8.55
C GLU A 137 -16.12 -7.79 -7.62
N ASN A 138 -16.05 -9.07 -8.02
CA ASN A 138 -15.35 -10.13 -7.29
C ASN A 138 -13.82 -10.02 -7.30
N ARG A 139 -13.25 -8.95 -7.87
CA ARG A 139 -11.81 -8.65 -7.91
C ARG A 139 -11.48 -7.25 -7.38
N THR A 140 -12.47 -6.51 -6.88
CA THR A 140 -12.29 -5.13 -6.41
C THR A 140 -11.34 -5.05 -5.21
N LEU A 141 -11.37 -6.04 -4.32
CA LEU A 141 -10.48 -6.07 -3.14
C LEU A 141 -9.02 -6.23 -3.55
N ALA A 142 -8.74 -7.21 -4.41
CA ALA A 142 -7.42 -7.45 -4.98
C ALA A 142 -6.95 -6.28 -5.85
N ALA A 143 -7.83 -5.64 -6.62
CA ALA A 143 -7.46 -4.49 -7.44
C ALA A 143 -7.00 -3.31 -6.56
N ARG A 144 -7.75 -3.00 -5.50
CA ARG A 144 -7.39 -1.94 -4.54
C ARG A 144 -6.09 -2.29 -3.80
N ALA A 145 -5.98 -3.53 -3.32
CA ALA A 145 -4.80 -4.00 -2.62
C ALA A 145 -3.54 -3.95 -3.49
N PHE A 146 -3.62 -4.42 -4.74
CA PHE A 146 -2.49 -4.40 -5.67
C PHE A 146 -2.08 -2.97 -6.00
N ALA A 147 -3.04 -2.07 -6.22
CA ALA A 147 -2.76 -0.66 -6.50
C ALA A 147 -2.07 0.06 -5.33
N SER A 148 -2.38 -0.32 -4.08
CA SER A 148 -1.74 0.25 -2.87
C SER A 148 -0.35 -0.29 -2.57
N LEU A 149 0.12 -1.33 -3.26
CA LEU A 149 1.46 -1.87 -3.03
C LEU A 149 2.55 -0.92 -3.56
N PRO A 150 3.72 -0.88 -2.91
CA PRO A 150 4.89 -0.20 -3.44
C PRO A 150 5.26 -0.69 -4.85
N GLY A 151 5.85 0.19 -5.65
CA GLY A 151 6.29 -0.10 -7.03
C GLY A 151 7.07 -1.41 -7.19
N PRO A 152 8.16 -1.63 -6.42
CA PRO A 152 8.93 -2.86 -6.49
C PRO A 152 8.11 -4.13 -6.19
N ALA A 153 7.21 -4.07 -5.20
CA ALA A 153 6.33 -5.19 -4.86
C ALA A 153 5.36 -5.53 -6.01
N ARG A 154 4.77 -4.52 -6.65
CA ARG A 154 3.93 -4.70 -7.85
C ARG A 154 4.70 -5.30 -9.02
N CYS A 155 5.94 -4.87 -9.23
CA CYS A 155 6.83 -5.39 -10.26
C CYS A 155 7.13 -6.87 -10.02
N LEU A 156 7.64 -7.22 -8.83
CA LEU A 156 7.97 -8.59 -8.48
C LEU A 156 6.76 -9.52 -8.63
N LEU A 157 5.62 -9.17 -8.04
CA LEU A 157 4.38 -9.95 -8.15
C LEU A 157 3.92 -10.10 -9.60
N TRP A 158 3.96 -9.03 -10.40
CA TRP A 158 3.51 -9.11 -11.78
C TRP A 158 4.39 -10.06 -12.61
N HIS A 159 5.69 -9.90 -12.53
CA HIS A 159 6.63 -10.67 -13.34
C HIS A 159 6.68 -12.15 -12.94
N THR A 160 6.67 -12.46 -11.64
CA THR A 160 6.71 -13.87 -11.19
C THR A 160 5.34 -14.54 -11.26
N GLU A 161 4.28 -13.86 -10.82
CA GLU A 161 2.94 -14.47 -10.74
C GLU A 161 2.14 -14.30 -12.03
N VAL A 162 2.22 -13.19 -12.76
CA VAL A 162 1.42 -13.05 -13.99
C VAL A 162 2.21 -13.54 -15.20
N GLU A 163 3.42 -13.03 -15.42
CA GLU A 163 4.23 -13.38 -16.60
C GLU A 163 4.87 -14.77 -16.51
N GLY A 164 5.09 -15.28 -15.29
CA GLY A 164 5.75 -16.57 -15.06
C GLY A 164 7.25 -16.52 -15.38
N GLU A 165 7.88 -15.36 -15.19
CA GLU A 165 9.32 -15.16 -15.40
C GLU A 165 10.12 -15.56 -14.15
N SER A 166 11.39 -15.92 -14.33
CA SER A 166 12.31 -16.19 -13.22
C SER A 166 12.59 -14.91 -12.43
N ILE A 167 12.86 -15.03 -11.13
CA ILE A 167 13.11 -13.90 -10.23
C ILE A 167 14.23 -12.97 -10.69
N SER A 168 15.21 -13.49 -11.45
CA SER A 168 16.30 -12.71 -12.05
C SER A 168 15.83 -11.62 -13.00
N VAL A 169 14.68 -11.80 -13.68
CA VAL A 169 14.14 -10.80 -14.61
C VAL A 169 13.66 -9.55 -13.87
N PRO A 170 12.69 -9.62 -12.93
CA PRO A 170 12.29 -8.43 -12.18
C PRO A 170 13.40 -7.89 -11.26
N ALA A 171 14.33 -8.73 -10.77
CA ALA A 171 15.51 -8.25 -10.04
C ALA A 171 16.35 -7.29 -10.91
N GLY A 172 16.67 -7.68 -12.15
CA GLY A 172 17.39 -6.82 -13.09
C GLY A 172 16.61 -5.56 -13.48
N LEU A 173 15.29 -5.65 -13.68
CA LEU A 173 14.46 -4.48 -13.98
C LEU A 173 14.40 -3.47 -12.83
N LEU A 174 14.55 -3.93 -11.59
CA LEU A 174 14.57 -3.11 -10.38
C LEU A 174 15.98 -2.68 -9.97
N GLY A 175 17.04 -3.23 -10.59
CA GLY A 175 18.42 -3.00 -10.15
C GLY A 175 18.73 -3.64 -8.78
N MET A 176 18.06 -4.75 -8.45
CA MET A 176 18.23 -5.52 -7.22
C MET A 176 18.97 -6.82 -7.51
N ASP A 177 19.67 -7.36 -6.51
CA ASP A 177 20.13 -8.75 -6.55
C ASP A 177 18.96 -9.72 -6.36
N THR A 178 19.16 -11.00 -6.72
CA THR A 178 18.11 -12.02 -6.69
C THR A 178 17.66 -12.40 -5.29
N ASP A 179 18.51 -12.26 -4.28
CA ASP A 179 18.20 -12.65 -2.90
C ASP A 179 17.30 -11.60 -2.26
N THR A 180 17.67 -10.32 -2.41
CA THR A 180 16.83 -9.17 -2.03
C THR A 180 15.48 -9.21 -2.76
N ALA A 181 15.47 -9.50 -4.06
CA ALA A 181 14.25 -9.62 -4.84
C ALA A 181 13.35 -10.77 -4.35
N SER A 182 13.94 -11.91 -3.97
CA SER A 182 13.20 -13.07 -3.44
C SER A 182 12.55 -12.75 -2.09
N ALA A 183 13.32 -12.19 -1.15
CA ALA A 183 12.80 -11.76 0.16
C ALA A 183 11.69 -10.69 0.01
N THR A 184 11.88 -9.73 -0.91
CA THR A 184 10.88 -8.70 -1.19
C THR A 184 9.61 -9.30 -1.80
N LEU A 185 9.72 -10.32 -2.66
CA LEU A 185 8.57 -11.02 -3.23
C LEU A 185 7.76 -11.75 -2.15
N GLU A 186 8.42 -12.43 -1.21
CA GLU A 186 7.75 -13.08 -0.09
C GLU A 186 6.97 -12.06 0.76
N GLN A 187 7.61 -10.94 1.10
CA GLN A 187 6.95 -9.85 1.81
C GLN A 187 5.79 -9.24 0.99
N ALA A 188 5.95 -9.10 -0.32
CA ALA A 188 4.93 -8.56 -1.21
C ALA A 188 3.67 -9.45 -1.24
N ARG A 189 3.83 -10.78 -1.20
CA ARG A 189 2.70 -11.72 -1.12
C ARG A 189 1.91 -11.55 0.17
N GLU A 190 2.58 -11.40 1.31
CA GLU A 190 1.90 -11.15 2.59
C GLU A 190 1.20 -9.79 2.61
N LYS A 191 1.92 -8.72 2.24
CA LYS A 191 1.35 -7.36 2.16
C LYS A 191 0.16 -7.29 1.20
N PHE A 192 0.18 -8.04 0.11
CA PHE A 192 -0.94 -8.10 -0.81
C PHE A 192 -2.18 -8.75 -0.18
N ARG A 193 -1.97 -9.82 0.61
CA ARG A 193 -3.03 -10.51 1.35
C ARG A 193 -3.63 -9.61 2.43
N GLU A 194 -2.78 -8.95 3.21
CA GLU A 194 -3.18 -7.95 4.20
C GLU A 194 -3.96 -6.80 3.55
N GLY A 195 -3.49 -6.32 2.40
CA GLY A 195 -4.18 -5.31 1.60
C GLY A 195 -5.58 -5.75 1.17
N CYS A 196 -5.77 -7.02 0.79
CA CYS A 196 -7.10 -7.55 0.45
C CYS A 196 -8.04 -7.55 1.68
N LEU A 197 -7.53 -7.95 2.85
CA LEU A 197 -8.28 -7.92 4.12
C LEU A 197 -8.59 -6.48 4.56
N HIS A 198 -7.66 -5.55 4.34
CA HIS A 198 -7.84 -4.14 4.61
C HIS A 198 -8.93 -3.54 3.70
N ALA A 199 -8.84 -3.76 2.38
CA ALA A 199 -9.86 -3.34 1.43
C ALA A 199 -11.23 -3.94 1.75
N HIS A 200 -11.29 -5.20 2.18
CA HIS A 200 -12.54 -5.83 2.63
C HIS A 200 -13.19 -5.08 3.79
N ARG A 201 -12.39 -4.68 4.80
CA ARG A 201 -12.88 -3.94 5.98
C ARG A 201 -13.38 -2.55 5.61
N GLN A 202 -12.67 -1.84 4.73
CA GLN A 202 -13.05 -0.51 4.27
C GLN A 202 -14.34 -0.53 3.44
N LEU A 203 -14.54 -1.56 2.61
CA LEU A 203 -15.69 -1.70 1.72
C LEU A 203 -16.82 -2.54 2.32
N ALA A 204 -16.72 -2.90 3.60
CA ALA A 204 -17.70 -3.76 4.26
C ALA A 204 -19.07 -3.07 4.36
N PRO A 205 -20.16 -3.68 3.87
CA PRO A 205 -21.49 -3.06 3.86
C PRO A 205 -22.13 -3.02 5.26
N SER A 206 -21.64 -3.80 6.21
CA SER A 206 -22.15 -3.85 7.58
C SER A 206 -21.02 -4.10 8.60
N GLN A 207 -21.29 -3.79 9.87
CA GLN A 207 -20.38 -4.10 10.98
C GLN A 207 -20.17 -5.61 11.13
N GLU A 208 -21.20 -6.42 10.85
CA GLU A 208 -21.07 -7.87 10.83
C GLU A 208 -20.02 -8.34 9.82
N CYS A 209 -20.04 -7.80 8.59
CA CYS A 209 -19.02 -8.13 7.59
C CYS A 209 -17.60 -7.78 8.09
N ARG A 210 -17.43 -6.63 8.78
CA ARG A 210 -16.14 -6.24 9.37
C ARG A 210 -15.65 -7.24 10.43
N PHE A 211 -16.57 -7.78 11.23
CA PHE A 211 -16.23 -8.81 12.23
C PHE A 211 -15.84 -10.13 11.56
N GLN A 212 -16.63 -10.59 10.59
CA GLN A 212 -16.39 -11.85 9.90
C GLN A 212 -15.04 -11.91 9.18
N SER A 213 -14.50 -10.76 8.74
CA SER A 213 -13.18 -10.71 8.07
C SER A 213 -12.04 -11.30 8.90
N ARG A 214 -12.08 -11.13 10.22
CA ARG A 214 -11.04 -11.64 11.14
C ARG A 214 -11.05 -13.17 11.20
N LEU A 215 -12.20 -13.77 10.92
CA LEU A 215 -12.42 -15.22 10.96
C LEU A 215 -12.20 -15.91 9.61
N LEU A 216 -11.97 -15.15 8.54
CA LEU A 216 -11.71 -15.69 7.19
C LEU A 216 -10.24 -16.04 6.99
N ASP A 217 -9.31 -15.19 7.44
CA ASP A 217 -7.91 -15.29 7.01
C ASP A 217 -7.21 -16.58 7.46
N VAL A 218 -7.21 -16.84 8.77
CA VAL A 218 -6.47 -17.96 9.37
C VAL A 218 -6.96 -19.31 8.87
N PRO A 219 -8.28 -19.62 8.82
CA PRO A 219 -8.73 -20.90 8.30
C PRO A 219 -8.42 -21.09 6.82
N ILE A 220 -8.57 -20.05 5.99
CA ILE A 220 -8.28 -20.13 4.56
C ILE A 220 -6.79 -20.41 4.32
N ARG A 221 -5.90 -19.71 5.04
CA ARG A 221 -4.46 -19.93 4.96
C ARG A 221 -4.05 -21.36 5.33
N ARG A 222 -4.69 -21.95 6.35
CA ARG A 222 -4.42 -23.32 6.79
C ARG A 222 -5.12 -24.41 5.96
N GLY A 223 -5.93 -24.03 4.97
CA GLY A 223 -6.79 -24.98 4.25
C GLY A 223 -7.85 -25.66 5.13
N GLY A 224 -8.18 -25.04 6.27
CA GLY A 224 -9.14 -25.57 7.25
C GLY A 224 -10.58 -25.22 6.92
N ALA A 225 -11.52 -25.93 7.56
CA ALA A 225 -12.93 -25.61 7.45
C ALA A 225 -13.25 -24.27 8.15
N LEU A 226 -14.00 -23.40 7.47
CA LEU A 226 -14.56 -22.19 8.09
C LEU A 226 -15.54 -22.54 9.20
N LEU A 227 -15.66 -21.68 10.21
CA LEU A 227 -16.65 -21.82 11.29
C LEU A 227 -18.09 -21.86 10.72
N PRO A 228 -19.03 -22.61 11.33
CA PRO A 228 -20.41 -22.71 10.84
C PRO A 228 -21.09 -21.36 10.61
N ASP A 229 -20.90 -20.41 11.52
CA ASP A 229 -21.51 -19.07 11.43
C ASP A 229 -20.93 -18.25 10.28
N VAL A 230 -19.62 -18.34 10.06
CA VAL A 230 -18.96 -17.72 8.90
C VAL A 230 -19.52 -18.32 7.60
N ARG A 231 -19.68 -19.64 7.52
CA ARG A 231 -20.26 -20.29 6.33
C ARG A 231 -21.70 -19.84 6.06
N LYS A 232 -22.50 -19.68 7.11
CA LYS A 232 -23.86 -19.14 7.01
C LYS A 232 -23.84 -17.72 6.45
N HIS A 233 -22.98 -16.86 6.99
CA HIS A 233 -22.84 -15.49 6.50
C HIS A 233 -22.39 -15.44 5.02
N LEU A 234 -21.44 -16.28 4.60
CA LEU A 234 -20.98 -16.34 3.21
C LEU A 234 -22.06 -16.80 2.21
N ALA A 235 -23.06 -17.56 2.67
CA ALA A 235 -24.20 -17.94 1.84
C ALA A 235 -25.04 -16.71 1.47
N ASP A 236 -25.21 -15.78 2.42
CA ASP A 236 -26.11 -14.64 2.28
C ASP A 236 -25.38 -13.34 1.83
N CYS A 237 -24.08 -13.22 2.11
CA CYS A 237 -23.30 -12.00 1.83
C CYS A 237 -22.37 -12.14 0.62
N ARG A 238 -22.67 -11.44 -0.48
CA ARG A 238 -21.81 -11.41 -1.68
C ARG A 238 -20.41 -10.86 -1.42
N HIS A 239 -20.30 -9.82 -0.59
CA HIS A 239 -19.04 -9.14 -0.28
C HIS A 239 -18.04 -10.08 0.39
N CYS A 240 -18.48 -10.73 1.47
CA CYS A 240 -17.63 -11.68 2.19
C CYS A 240 -17.35 -12.94 1.36
N ARG A 241 -18.29 -13.38 0.51
CA ARG A 241 -18.04 -14.48 -0.44
C ARG A 241 -16.94 -14.13 -1.44
N HIS A 242 -16.96 -12.93 -2.00
CA HIS A 242 -15.89 -12.45 -2.88
C HIS A 242 -14.56 -12.32 -2.14
N ALA A 243 -14.57 -11.95 -0.86
CA ALA A 243 -13.35 -11.91 -0.05
C ALA A 243 -12.77 -13.31 0.19
N ALA A 244 -13.60 -14.28 0.58
CA ALA A 244 -13.17 -15.65 0.79
C ALA A 244 -12.61 -16.28 -0.50
N ASP A 245 -13.26 -16.04 -1.64
CA ASP A 245 -12.79 -16.47 -2.97
C ASP A 245 -11.40 -15.88 -3.29
N GLN A 246 -11.24 -14.56 -3.16
CA GLN A 246 -9.96 -13.88 -3.42
C GLN A 246 -8.83 -14.36 -2.50
N LEU A 247 -9.11 -14.54 -1.20
CA LEU A 247 -8.13 -15.06 -0.24
C LEU A 247 -7.71 -16.51 -0.55
N GLY A 248 -8.59 -17.29 -1.19
CA GLY A 248 -8.30 -18.66 -1.62
C GLY A 248 -7.28 -18.76 -2.77
N HIS A 249 -7.08 -17.70 -3.55
CA HIS A 249 -6.15 -17.72 -4.69
C HIS A 249 -4.66 -17.65 -4.26
N PHE A 250 -4.34 -17.19 -3.06
CA PHE A 250 -2.94 -16.92 -2.63
C PHE A 250 -2.03 -18.15 -2.61
N GLU A 251 -2.59 -19.35 -2.45
CA GLU A 251 -1.81 -20.59 -2.35
C GLU A 251 -1.49 -21.22 -3.71
N ARG A 252 -2.30 -20.98 -4.75
CA ARG A 252 -2.20 -21.75 -6.01
C ARG A 252 -2.45 -20.96 -7.29
N GLU A 253 -3.14 -19.83 -7.22
CA GLU A 253 -3.65 -19.13 -8.40
C GLU A 253 -3.50 -17.61 -8.31
N LEU A 254 -2.46 -17.15 -7.61
CA LEU A 254 -2.21 -15.73 -7.34
C LEU A 254 -2.11 -14.90 -8.63
N GLY A 255 -1.43 -15.43 -9.65
CA GLY A 255 -1.36 -14.81 -10.97
C GLY A 255 -2.72 -14.57 -11.63
N THR A 256 -3.69 -15.49 -11.43
CA THR A 256 -5.06 -15.32 -11.93
C THR A 256 -5.75 -14.17 -11.22
N LEU A 257 -5.64 -14.13 -9.89
CA LEU A 257 -6.20 -13.06 -9.07
C LEU A 257 -5.65 -11.69 -9.49
N ILE A 258 -4.33 -11.57 -9.64
CA ILE A 258 -3.66 -10.32 -10.02
C ILE A 258 -4.06 -9.90 -11.44
N ALA A 259 -4.01 -10.82 -12.40
CA ALA A 259 -4.37 -10.50 -13.79
C ALA A 259 -5.83 -10.02 -13.90
N GLU A 260 -6.77 -10.72 -13.26
CA GLU A 260 -8.19 -10.35 -13.28
C GLU A 260 -8.47 -9.05 -12.52
N ALA A 261 -7.72 -8.77 -11.44
CA ALA A 261 -7.82 -7.54 -10.70
C ALA A 261 -7.32 -6.32 -11.49
N VAL A 262 -6.15 -6.43 -12.12
CA VAL A 262 -5.48 -5.34 -12.82
C VAL A 262 -6.06 -5.12 -14.22
N LEU A 263 -6.16 -6.19 -15.01
CA LEU A 263 -6.58 -6.11 -16.42
C LEU A 263 -8.09 -6.22 -16.56
N GLY A 264 -8.70 -7.13 -15.82
CA GLY A 264 -10.13 -7.46 -15.93
C GLY A 264 -10.47 -8.06 -17.29
N TRP A 265 -10.72 -7.21 -18.29
CA TRP A 265 -11.03 -7.67 -19.65
C TRP A 265 -9.86 -8.42 -20.28
N GLY A 266 -10.10 -9.65 -20.77
CA GLY A 266 -9.06 -10.42 -21.43
C GLY A 266 -7.95 -10.93 -20.51
N ALA A 267 -8.03 -10.70 -19.19
CA ALA A 267 -7.03 -11.11 -18.20
C ALA A 267 -6.63 -12.59 -18.33
N ARG A 268 -7.62 -13.50 -18.40
CA ARG A 268 -7.33 -14.94 -18.51
C ARG A 268 -6.66 -15.30 -19.83
N ARG A 269 -7.10 -14.71 -20.95
CA ARG A 269 -6.48 -14.90 -22.27
C ARG A 269 -5.04 -14.39 -22.27
N TYR A 270 -4.78 -13.29 -21.57
CA TYR A 270 -3.43 -12.76 -21.39
C TYR A 270 -2.57 -13.72 -20.58
N LEU A 271 -3.04 -14.15 -19.42
CA LEU A 271 -2.34 -15.10 -18.54
C LEU A 271 -2.04 -16.42 -19.26
N ASP A 272 -3.01 -16.98 -19.98
CA ASP A 272 -2.86 -18.24 -20.74
C ASP A 272 -1.88 -18.09 -21.93
N SER A 273 -1.64 -16.87 -22.42
CA SER A 273 -0.67 -16.60 -23.49
C SER A 273 0.78 -16.53 -22.99
N ARG A 274 1.02 -16.52 -21.67
CA ARG A 274 2.36 -16.32 -21.10
C ARG A 274 3.21 -17.59 -21.22
N PRO A 275 4.42 -17.50 -21.82
CA PRO A 275 5.24 -18.67 -22.13
C PRO A 275 5.68 -19.43 -20.88
N GLY A 276 6.02 -18.74 -19.79
CA GLY A 276 6.42 -19.34 -18.52
C GLY A 276 5.32 -20.18 -17.85
N ARG A 277 4.06 -20.04 -18.27
CA ARG A 277 2.90 -20.77 -17.72
C ARG A 277 2.45 -21.93 -18.60
N ALA A 278 2.88 -21.99 -19.86
CA ALA A 278 2.52 -23.07 -20.79
C ALA A 278 3.05 -24.45 -20.36
N THR A 279 4.22 -24.50 -19.69
CA THR A 279 4.84 -25.71 -19.14
C THR A 279 4.05 -26.31 -17.97
N LEU A 280 3.44 -25.47 -17.12
CA LEU A 280 2.57 -25.91 -16.01
C LEU A 280 1.22 -26.45 -16.52
N GLY A 281 0.69 -25.91 -17.61
CA GLY A 281 -0.57 -26.35 -18.22
C GLY A 281 -0.50 -27.70 -18.94
N ALA A 282 0.67 -28.09 -19.45
CA ALA A 282 0.88 -29.39 -20.09
C ALA A 282 0.82 -30.55 -19.07
N LEU A 283 1.36 -30.35 -17.86
CA LEU A 283 1.27 -31.33 -16.76
C LEU A 283 -0.16 -31.50 -16.24
N ALA A 284 -0.94 -30.41 -16.18
CA ALA A 284 -2.34 -30.46 -15.75
C ALA A 284 -3.27 -31.14 -16.79
N LYS A 285 -3.00 -30.99 -18.09
CA LYS A 285 -3.78 -31.65 -19.16
C LYS A 285 -3.49 -33.16 -19.27
N GLY A 286 -2.33 -33.64 -18.82
CA GLY A 286 -2.01 -35.07 -18.70
C GLY A 286 -2.82 -35.78 -17.61
N ALA A 287 -3.14 -35.09 -16.51
CA ALA A 287 -3.95 -35.64 -15.42
C ALA A 287 -5.48 -35.61 -15.70
N ALA A 288 -5.93 -34.74 -16.60
CA ALA A 288 -7.34 -34.57 -16.93
C ALA A 288 -7.97 -35.69 -17.77
N ARG A 289 -7.17 -36.64 -18.29
CA ARG A 289 -7.69 -37.82 -19.02
C ARG A 289 -8.04 -39.01 -18.11
N HIS A 290 -7.70 -38.95 -16.82
CA HIS A 290 -8.09 -39.95 -15.83
C HIS A 290 -8.56 -39.30 -14.52
N ARG A 291 -9.72 -38.64 -14.55
CA ARG A 291 -10.71 -38.57 -13.45
C ARG A 291 -11.80 -37.57 -13.81
N GLY A 292 -12.97 -38.08 -14.18
CA GLY A 292 -14.22 -37.34 -14.05
C GLY A 292 -14.53 -37.12 -12.57
N SER A 293 -14.02 -36.04 -11.98
CA SER A 293 -14.56 -35.48 -10.74
C SER A 293 -14.10 -34.03 -10.61
N ARG A 294 -15.06 -33.10 -10.69
CA ARG A 294 -14.88 -31.68 -10.38
C ARG A 294 -14.43 -31.53 -8.92
N PRO A 295 -13.35 -30.78 -8.59
CA PRO A 295 -13.16 -30.26 -7.25
C PRO A 295 -13.77 -28.86 -7.19
N GLY A 296 -15.10 -28.79 -7.04
CA GLY A 296 -15.76 -27.56 -6.65
C GLY A 296 -15.77 -27.48 -5.12
N LEU A 297 -15.06 -26.50 -4.55
CA LEU A 297 -14.93 -26.30 -3.11
C LEU A 297 -16.21 -25.77 -2.42
N LEU A 298 -17.38 -25.90 -3.05
CA LEU A 298 -18.71 -25.58 -2.49
C LEU A 298 -19.76 -26.65 -2.79
N GLY A 299 -19.33 -27.91 -2.98
CA GLY A 299 -20.21 -29.02 -3.37
C GLY A 299 -20.64 -29.96 -2.24
N ARG A 300 -20.93 -29.49 -1.01
CA ARG A 300 -21.62 -30.31 0.01
C ARG A 300 -22.46 -29.44 0.97
N LEU A 301 -23.62 -29.01 0.47
CA LEU A 301 -24.77 -28.68 1.31
C LEU A 301 -25.78 -29.83 1.19
N PRO A 302 -26.00 -30.66 2.23
CA PRO A 302 -27.13 -31.58 2.22
C PRO A 302 -28.41 -30.81 2.55
N VAL A 303 -29.32 -30.73 1.58
CA VAL A 303 -30.72 -30.34 1.81
C VAL A 303 -31.44 -31.51 2.48
N PRO A 304 -32.24 -31.32 3.55
CA PRO A 304 -32.96 -32.42 4.18
C PRO A 304 -34.17 -32.79 3.31
N VAL A 305 -34.11 -33.94 2.64
CA VAL A 305 -35.28 -34.55 1.98
C VAL A 305 -35.87 -35.63 2.90
N ARG A 306 -37.16 -35.45 3.17
CA ARG A 306 -38.06 -36.27 3.99
C ARG A 306 -37.99 -37.75 3.57
N ARG A 307 -37.70 -38.64 4.52
CA ARG A 307 -37.73 -40.11 4.35
C ARG A 307 -39.13 -40.68 4.55
N THR A 308 -39.50 -41.64 3.71
CA THR A 308 -40.50 -42.69 4.00
C THR A 308 -39.90 -44.07 3.66
N PRO A 309 -40.32 -45.17 4.33
CA PRO A 309 -39.50 -46.37 4.53
C PRO A 309 -39.86 -47.54 3.59
N GLY A 310 -38.92 -48.47 3.35
CA GLY A 310 -39.23 -49.70 2.60
C GLY A 310 -38.08 -50.72 2.46
N ARG A 311 -37.96 -51.59 3.46
CA ARG A 311 -37.46 -52.99 3.54
C ARG A 311 -36.07 -53.44 2.99
N PRO A 312 -35.44 -54.47 3.63
CA PRO A 312 -34.02 -54.80 3.51
C PRO A 312 -33.75 -55.98 2.57
N ARG A 313 -32.48 -56.12 2.15
CA ARG A 313 -31.91 -57.42 1.76
C ARG A 313 -30.52 -57.59 2.36
N SER A 314 -30.35 -58.79 2.89
CA SER A 314 -29.22 -59.40 3.58
C SER A 314 -28.02 -59.67 2.66
N GLY A 315 -26.82 -59.78 3.26
CA GLY A 315 -25.83 -60.72 2.72
C GLY A 315 -24.37 -60.44 3.02
N ARG A 316 -23.92 -60.99 4.16
CA ARG A 316 -22.63 -61.65 4.39
C ARG A 316 -21.36 -60.80 4.54
N SER A 317 -20.84 -60.91 5.76
CA SER A 317 -19.47 -60.70 6.24
C SER A 317 -18.39 -61.35 5.37
N VAL A 318 -17.21 -60.72 5.33
CA VAL A 318 -15.94 -61.39 5.63
C VAL A 318 -15.02 -60.40 6.37
N LEU A 319 -14.73 -60.70 7.62
CA LEU A 319 -13.57 -60.21 8.37
C LEU A 319 -12.29 -60.85 7.82
N ARG A 320 -11.22 -60.08 7.65
CA ARG A 320 -9.84 -60.55 7.89
C ARG A 320 -9.03 -59.44 8.55
N GLN A 321 -8.37 -59.82 9.63
CA GLN A 321 -7.51 -59.04 10.51
C GLN A 321 -6.08 -59.63 10.44
N PHE A 322 -5.13 -58.87 11.01
CA PHE A 322 -3.69 -59.13 11.25
C PHE A 322 -2.77 -58.91 10.05
N GLY A 323 -1.59 -58.31 10.15
CA GLY A 323 -0.74 -57.69 11.18
C GLY A 323 0.39 -56.99 10.36
N ALA A 324 1.44 -56.34 10.83
CA ALA A 324 2.08 -56.11 12.10
C ALA A 324 3.01 -54.88 11.94
N ALA A 325 3.64 -54.49 13.04
CA ALA A 325 4.49 -53.31 13.23
C ALA A 325 5.71 -53.21 12.29
N SER A 326 6.14 -51.96 12.03
CA SER A 326 7.53 -51.64 11.78
C SER A 326 7.84 -50.24 12.32
N ALA A 327 8.60 -50.21 13.41
CA ALA A 327 9.29 -49.03 13.91
C ALA A 327 10.41 -48.65 12.93
N GLY A 328 10.46 -47.39 12.53
CA GLY A 328 11.54 -46.82 11.74
C GLY A 328 11.91 -45.48 12.34
N VAL A 329 12.94 -45.49 13.20
CA VAL A 329 13.60 -44.29 13.71
C VAL A 329 14.36 -43.65 12.56
N LEU A 330 14.00 -42.41 12.21
CA LEU A 330 14.85 -41.54 11.41
C LEU A 330 15.31 -40.39 12.31
N ALA A 331 16.53 -40.54 12.80
CA ALA A 331 17.30 -39.44 13.37
C ALA A 331 17.79 -38.57 12.22
N VAL A 332 17.36 -37.30 12.18
CA VAL A 332 18.03 -36.26 11.41
C VAL A 332 18.58 -35.24 12.40
N VAL A 333 19.90 -35.16 12.41
CA VAL A 333 20.70 -34.17 13.13
C VAL A 333 20.44 -32.81 12.49
N LEU A 334 19.84 -31.88 13.23
CA LEU A 334 19.88 -30.46 12.90
C LEU A 334 21.07 -29.84 13.61
N VAL A 335 22.11 -29.53 12.83
CA VAL A 335 23.14 -28.57 13.22
C VAL A 335 22.51 -27.19 13.11
N VAL A 336 22.19 -26.58 14.25
CA VAL A 336 21.90 -25.15 14.33
C VAL A 336 23.20 -24.47 14.73
N SER A 337 23.77 -23.70 13.81
CA SER A 337 24.85 -22.76 14.11
C SER A 337 24.23 -21.52 14.76
N VAL A 338 24.15 -21.52 16.10
CA VAL A 338 24.02 -20.29 16.89
C VAL A 338 25.40 -19.64 16.93
N TRP A 339 25.48 -18.38 16.51
CA TRP A 339 26.56 -17.49 16.94
C TRP A 339 26.22 -17.02 18.35
N SER A 340 27.02 -17.45 19.32
CA SER A 340 27.09 -16.87 20.65
C SER A 340 27.96 -15.61 20.62
N TYR A 341 27.51 -14.57 21.31
CA TYR A 341 28.29 -13.79 22.27
C TYR A 341 27.23 -13.08 23.15
N ASP A 342 26.89 -13.66 24.30
CA ASP A 342 27.56 -13.54 25.60
C ASP A 342 27.48 -12.12 26.18
N GLY A 343 26.78 -12.02 27.30
CA GLY A 343 26.71 -10.82 28.12
C GLY A 343 25.59 -10.85 29.16
N ASP A 344 25.63 -11.86 30.03
CA ASP A 344 25.25 -11.85 31.46
C ASP A 344 23.96 -11.10 31.88
N GLY A 345 22.96 -11.71 32.52
CA GLY A 345 23.04 -12.79 33.49
C GLY A 345 22.48 -12.30 34.82
N ALA A 346 21.22 -12.65 35.10
CA ALA A 346 20.74 -13.08 36.42
C ALA A 346 19.20 -13.26 36.39
N ASP A 347 18.81 -14.51 36.61
CA ASP A 347 17.45 -15.04 36.61
C ASP A 347 16.50 -14.46 37.67
N PRO A 348 15.18 -14.63 37.46
CA PRO A 348 14.13 -14.31 38.41
C PRO A 348 13.83 -15.48 39.34
N ALA A 349 13.47 -15.20 40.58
CA ALA A 349 12.74 -16.14 41.43
C ALA A 349 11.61 -15.43 42.16
N ALA A 350 10.39 -15.79 41.76
CA ALA A 350 9.20 -15.57 42.53
C ALA A 350 9.29 -16.33 43.86
N SER A 351 8.82 -15.74 44.96
CA SER A 351 7.90 -16.43 45.86
C SER A 351 7.25 -15.49 46.87
N THR A 352 5.99 -15.82 47.08
CA THR A 352 4.99 -15.34 48.01
C THR A 352 5.48 -15.23 49.47
N SER A 353 4.99 -14.22 50.19
CA SER A 353 4.31 -14.40 51.48
C SER A 353 3.70 -13.09 51.97
N ALA A 354 2.52 -13.22 52.56
CA ALA A 354 1.78 -12.17 53.24
C ALA A 354 2.35 -11.93 54.65
N VAL A 355 2.08 -10.75 55.22
CA VAL A 355 1.45 -10.51 56.54
C VAL A 355 1.81 -9.10 57.08
N ASP A 356 0.74 -8.36 57.38
CA ASP A 356 0.51 -7.32 58.39
C ASP A 356 1.51 -6.20 58.71
N GLY A 357 0.97 -4.96 58.67
CA GLY A 357 0.85 -4.19 59.91
C GLY A 357 1.33 -2.72 59.89
N LYS A 358 0.37 -1.79 60.03
CA LYS A 358 0.43 -0.42 60.62
C LYS A 358 1.42 0.58 59.98
N GLY A 359 0.98 1.71 59.42
CA GLY A 359 0.31 2.84 60.10
C GLY A 359 1.35 3.95 60.28
N GLU A 360 1.30 5.07 59.54
CA GLU A 360 0.82 6.39 60.00
C GLU A 360 0.76 7.35 58.79
N THR A 361 -0.44 7.78 58.36
CA THR A 361 -1.05 9.11 58.56
C THR A 361 -0.29 10.33 58.01
N SER A 362 -0.77 10.88 56.88
CA SER A 362 -1.44 12.19 56.85
C SER A 362 -1.90 12.55 55.43
N ALA A 363 -3.20 12.42 55.19
CA ALA A 363 -3.89 13.02 54.06
C ALA A 363 -5.21 13.60 54.58
N THR A 364 -5.42 14.90 54.42
CA THR A 364 -6.77 15.51 54.37
C THR A 364 -6.65 16.88 53.72
N SER A 365 -7.31 17.07 52.58
CA SER A 365 -8.21 18.21 52.37
C SER A 365 -9.22 17.92 51.25
N ARG A 366 -10.45 18.33 51.53
CA ARG A 366 -11.74 18.06 50.88
C ARG A 366 -12.00 18.98 49.66
N PRO A 367 -13.07 18.72 48.86
CA PRO A 367 -13.42 19.41 47.61
C PRO A 367 -14.54 20.49 47.76
N LYS A 368 -14.65 21.41 46.75
CA LYS A 368 -15.83 22.10 46.10
C LYS A 368 -15.48 23.56 45.66
N PRO A 369 -16.27 24.35 44.85
CA PRO A 369 -17.24 24.14 43.73
C PRO A 369 -16.87 24.92 42.41
N PRO A 370 -17.71 24.93 41.34
CA PRO A 370 -17.36 25.44 40.00
C PRO A 370 -17.71 26.93 39.74
N GLY A 371 -17.05 27.51 38.72
CA GLY A 371 -17.26 28.86 38.17
C GLY A 371 -15.90 29.56 38.00
N THR A 372 -15.42 29.91 36.82
CA THR A 372 -15.99 30.83 35.83
C THR A 372 -15.25 30.60 34.51
N ALA A 373 -15.95 30.78 33.38
CA ALA A 373 -15.41 30.68 32.02
C ALA A 373 -13.98 31.25 31.88
N GLY A 374 -13.00 30.35 31.85
CA GLY A 374 -11.67 30.66 31.37
C GLY A 374 -11.70 30.62 29.86
N MET A 375 -11.43 31.76 29.21
CA MET A 375 -10.98 31.73 27.82
C MET A 375 -9.83 30.74 27.71
N PRO A 376 -9.77 29.89 26.67
CA PRO A 376 -8.71 28.91 26.54
C PRO A 376 -7.37 29.65 26.60
N THR A 377 -6.58 29.26 27.60
CA THR A 377 -5.18 29.61 27.77
C THR A 377 -4.47 29.45 26.43
N SER A 378 -3.67 30.45 26.06
CA SER A 378 -2.87 30.44 24.84
C SER A 378 -2.14 29.12 24.71
N ALA A 379 -2.59 28.25 23.81
CA ALA A 379 -1.86 27.05 23.49
C ALA A 379 -0.48 27.48 22.97
N ASP A 380 0.57 27.01 23.66
CA ASP A 380 1.93 27.51 23.50
C ASP A 380 2.33 27.40 22.02
N ARG A 381 2.75 28.54 21.45
CA ARG A 381 3.22 28.58 20.06
C ARG A 381 4.57 27.90 20.00
N THR A 382 4.69 26.95 19.09
CA THR A 382 5.89 26.14 18.97
C THR A 382 6.34 26.06 17.53
N ARG A 383 7.63 25.84 17.33
CA ARG A 383 8.19 25.38 16.06
C ARG A 383 8.46 23.90 16.18
N LEU A 384 8.21 23.18 15.10
CA LEU A 384 8.50 21.76 15.00
C LEU A 384 9.77 21.60 14.18
N ARG A 385 10.86 21.20 14.83
CA ARG A 385 12.17 20.96 14.18
C ARG A 385 12.39 19.47 14.00
N ASN A 386 12.62 19.03 12.77
CA ASN A 386 12.95 17.64 12.49
C ASN A 386 14.34 17.30 13.02
N VAL A 387 14.47 16.18 13.73
CA VAL A 387 15.73 15.79 14.40
C VAL A 387 16.82 15.41 13.40
N ALA A 388 16.49 14.65 12.34
CA ALA A 388 17.48 14.20 11.37
C ALA A 388 17.95 15.29 10.40
N ALA A 389 17.03 16.15 9.96
CA ALA A 389 17.34 17.19 8.97
C ALA A 389 17.83 18.49 9.60
N ASP A 390 17.56 18.70 10.89
CA ASP A 390 17.85 19.95 11.60
C ASP A 390 17.16 21.19 11.00
N LEU A 391 15.98 20.97 10.41
CA LEU A 391 15.16 21.96 9.71
C LEU A 391 13.74 22.01 10.31
N CYS A 392 13.08 23.16 10.18
CA CYS A 392 11.76 23.38 10.74
C CYS A 392 10.65 23.10 9.74
N LEU A 393 9.51 22.64 10.24
CA LEU A 393 8.26 22.49 9.51
C LEU A 393 7.74 23.88 9.11
N ASP A 394 7.58 24.10 7.81
CA ASP A 394 7.14 25.36 7.21
C ASP A 394 6.03 25.12 6.19
N VAL A 395 5.22 26.15 5.96
CA VAL A 395 4.24 26.18 4.89
C VAL A 395 4.93 26.59 3.59
N ARG A 396 4.57 25.92 2.48
CA ARG A 396 5.07 26.25 1.15
C ARG A 396 4.29 27.42 0.56
N GLY A 397 4.98 28.55 0.40
CA GLY A 397 4.39 29.76 -0.17
C GLY A 397 3.38 30.41 0.76
N GLU A 398 2.30 30.94 0.19
CA GLU A 398 1.24 31.61 0.95
C GLU A 398 0.34 30.59 1.69
N PRO A 399 0.03 30.81 2.98
CA PRO A 399 -0.88 29.95 3.74
C PRO A 399 -2.28 29.94 3.13
N ARG A 400 -2.68 28.79 2.59
CA ARG A 400 -4.02 28.54 2.05
C ARG A 400 -4.29 27.04 2.07
N ALA A 401 -5.56 26.65 2.00
CA ALA A 401 -5.93 25.25 1.86
C ALA A 401 -5.28 24.62 0.61
N GLY A 402 -4.64 23.47 0.79
CA GLY A 402 -3.85 22.77 -0.21
C GLY A 402 -2.38 23.20 -0.31
N ALA A 403 -1.93 24.21 0.45
CA ALA A 403 -0.50 24.56 0.50
C ALA A 403 0.30 23.42 1.15
N GLY A 404 1.36 22.96 0.48
CA GLY A 404 2.19 21.85 0.99
C GLY A 404 3.00 22.24 2.22
N ALA A 405 3.28 21.26 3.09
CA ALA A 405 4.24 21.39 4.16
C ALA A 405 5.64 20.98 3.68
N ARG A 406 6.66 21.72 4.11
CA ARG A 406 8.06 21.49 3.71
C ARG A 406 9.02 21.65 4.88
N LEU A 407 10.25 21.20 4.70
CA LEU A 407 11.38 21.58 5.54
C LEU A 407 11.96 22.93 5.11
N ALA A 408 12.27 23.78 6.07
CA ALA A 408 12.93 25.05 5.84
C ALA A 408 13.95 25.36 6.94
N LYS A 409 14.87 26.29 6.66
CA LYS A 409 15.72 26.84 7.72
C LYS A 409 14.83 27.43 8.82
N CYS A 410 15.11 27.05 10.06
CA CYS A 410 14.36 27.53 11.21
C CYS A 410 14.45 29.06 11.31
N SER A 411 13.29 29.70 11.48
CA SER A 411 13.14 31.15 11.58
C SER A 411 11.99 31.49 12.52
N GLU A 412 11.72 32.78 12.72
CA GLU A 412 10.56 33.26 13.49
C GLU A 412 9.34 33.52 12.60
N ALA A 413 9.38 33.10 11.33
CA ALA A 413 8.28 33.26 10.39
C ALA A 413 7.01 32.61 10.94
N TRP A 414 5.88 33.29 10.80
CA TRP A 414 4.58 32.81 11.31
C TRP A 414 4.15 31.51 10.63
N THR A 415 4.64 31.24 9.41
CA THR A 415 4.42 30.00 8.66
C THR A 415 5.14 28.79 9.23
N GLN A 416 6.09 28.99 10.16
CA GLN A 416 6.79 27.92 10.89
C GLN A 416 6.27 27.74 12.32
N GLN A 417 5.30 28.56 12.74
CA GLN A 417 4.73 28.52 14.07
C GLN A 417 3.42 27.75 14.07
N TRP A 418 3.31 26.81 15.00
CA TRP A 418 2.21 25.88 15.13
C TRP A 418 1.66 25.92 16.54
N THR A 419 0.36 25.70 16.65
CA THR A 419 -0.33 25.53 17.92
C THR A 419 -0.84 24.10 17.97
N HIS A 420 -0.34 23.31 18.91
CA HIS A 420 -0.84 21.97 19.18
C HIS A 420 -1.85 22.07 20.32
N GLU A 421 -3.11 21.83 20.01
CA GLU A 421 -4.21 21.92 20.98
C GLU A 421 -4.38 20.59 21.74
N ASP A 422 -5.05 20.64 22.90
CA ASP A 422 -5.25 19.47 23.77
C ASP A 422 -6.02 18.33 23.08
N ASP A 423 -6.86 18.66 22.09
CA ASP A 423 -7.58 17.68 21.27
C ASP A 423 -6.71 17.07 20.15
N GLY A 424 -5.43 17.43 20.08
CA GLY A 424 -4.45 16.96 19.11
C GLY A 424 -4.39 17.82 17.84
N LEU A 425 -5.22 18.85 17.70
CA LEU A 425 -5.29 19.64 16.48
C LEU A 425 -4.01 20.47 16.31
N LEU A 426 -3.38 20.36 15.13
CA LEU A 426 -2.13 21.05 14.83
C LEU A 426 -2.39 22.24 13.90
N ARG A 427 -2.63 23.41 14.50
CA ARG A 427 -3.09 24.63 13.82
C ARG A 427 -1.91 25.50 13.36
N SER A 428 -2.03 26.10 12.18
CA SER A 428 -1.08 27.12 11.72
C SER A 428 -1.33 28.46 12.43
N VAL A 429 -0.26 29.11 12.91
CA VAL A 429 -0.37 30.48 13.45
C VAL A 429 -0.54 31.51 12.33
N ALA A 430 -0.04 31.24 11.13
CA ALA A 430 -0.15 32.16 9.99
C ALA A 430 -1.60 32.29 9.47
N ASP A 431 -2.42 31.24 9.61
CA ASP A 431 -3.86 31.27 9.37
C ASP A 431 -4.54 30.29 10.34
N PRO A 432 -5.19 30.80 11.41
CA PRO A 432 -5.86 29.97 12.41
C PRO A 432 -7.01 29.10 11.86
N GLY A 433 -7.53 29.39 10.67
CA GLY A 433 -8.52 28.53 10.00
C GLY A 433 -7.93 27.25 9.40
N LEU A 434 -6.59 27.16 9.33
CA LEU A 434 -5.87 26.08 8.68
C LEU A 434 -5.09 25.21 9.67
N CYS A 435 -5.14 23.91 9.43
CA CYS A 435 -4.50 22.88 10.22
C CYS A 435 -3.62 22.01 9.32
N LEU A 436 -2.58 21.43 9.90
CA LEU A 436 -1.76 20.44 9.23
C LEU A 436 -2.63 19.20 8.93
N ASP A 437 -2.73 18.82 7.66
CA ASP A 437 -3.65 17.80 7.15
C ASP A 437 -2.85 16.64 6.56
N SER A 438 -3.07 15.45 7.13
CA SER A 438 -2.36 14.21 6.78
C SER A 438 -2.96 13.42 5.61
N ARG A 439 -4.06 13.88 5.01
CA ARG A 439 -4.85 13.09 4.05
C ARG A 439 -4.65 13.50 2.58
N ALA A 440 -3.68 14.33 2.25
CA ALA A 440 -3.45 14.66 0.84
C ALA A 440 -2.99 13.41 0.06
N ASP A 441 -3.26 13.41 -1.25
CA ASP A 441 -2.91 12.31 -2.15
C ASP A 441 -1.40 11.98 -2.05
N ALA A 442 -1.08 10.70 -2.06
CA ALA A 442 0.28 10.17 -1.90
C ALA A 442 0.95 10.44 -0.52
N GLY A 443 0.18 10.83 0.50
CA GLY A 443 0.68 10.99 1.87
C GLY A 443 1.47 12.27 2.09
N VAL A 444 1.45 13.21 1.14
CA VAL A 444 1.99 14.56 1.32
C VAL A 444 1.13 15.30 2.33
N VAL A 445 1.78 16.02 3.23
CA VAL A 445 1.08 16.81 4.24
C VAL A 445 0.89 18.22 3.71
N VAL A 446 -0.33 18.72 3.84
CA VAL A 446 -0.74 20.04 3.35
C VAL A 446 -1.44 20.81 4.46
N LEU A 447 -1.73 22.09 4.24
CA LEU A 447 -2.70 22.82 5.04
C LEU A 447 -4.12 22.49 4.56
N GLY A 448 -4.98 22.09 5.49
CA GLY A 448 -6.42 21.90 5.26
C GLY A 448 -7.23 22.79 6.18
N THR A 449 -8.53 22.96 5.92
CA THR A 449 -9.42 23.60 6.89
C THR A 449 -9.45 22.78 8.17
N CYS A 450 -9.29 23.43 9.31
CA CYS A 450 -9.47 22.79 10.60
C CYS A 450 -10.89 22.21 10.71
N ALA A 451 -11.04 21.12 11.44
CA ALA A 451 -12.29 20.39 11.55
C ALA A 451 -12.54 19.97 13.00
N ASP A 452 -13.79 20.00 13.43
CA ASP A 452 -14.19 19.57 14.78
C ASP A 452 -14.02 18.05 14.95
N GLU A 453 -13.86 17.62 16.21
CA GLU A 453 -13.74 16.21 16.56
C GLU A 453 -15.01 15.44 16.15
N GLY A 454 -14.84 14.20 15.69
CA GLY A 454 -15.95 13.33 15.24
C GLY A 454 -16.51 13.64 13.85
N THR A 455 -16.02 14.68 13.17
CA THR A 455 -16.30 14.90 11.74
C THR A 455 -15.48 13.95 10.86
N GLU A 456 -15.89 13.74 9.61
CA GLU A 456 -15.16 12.85 8.67
C GLU A 456 -13.68 13.24 8.49
N ARG A 457 -13.37 14.54 8.64
CA ARG A 457 -12.01 15.11 8.54
C ARG A 457 -11.32 15.35 9.88
N GLY A 458 -12.00 15.13 11.01
CA GLY A 458 -11.50 15.51 12.33
C GLY A 458 -10.19 14.79 12.68
N ASP A 459 -10.08 13.52 12.32
CA ASP A 459 -8.90 12.69 12.59
C ASP A 459 -7.71 12.99 11.66
N ASP A 460 -7.94 13.64 10.51
CA ASP A 460 -6.90 13.90 9.51
C ASP A 460 -6.01 15.10 9.89
N VAL A 461 -6.54 16.00 10.73
CA VAL A 461 -5.89 17.25 11.18
C VAL A 461 -5.40 17.20 12.64
N ARG A 462 -5.48 16.02 13.27
CA ARG A 462 -5.11 15.78 14.67
C ARG A 462 -3.96 14.80 14.79
N TYR A 463 -2.99 15.14 15.63
CA TYR A 463 -1.79 14.38 15.87
C TYR A 463 -1.64 14.11 17.37
N ASP A 464 -1.29 12.87 17.70
CA ASP A 464 -0.76 12.51 19.01
C ASP A 464 0.76 12.69 18.94
N LEU A 465 1.32 13.48 19.86
CA LEU A 465 2.77 13.61 20.02
C LEU A 465 3.26 12.55 21.02
N THR A 466 4.12 11.65 20.57
CA THR A 466 4.69 10.59 21.42
C THR A 466 5.79 11.12 22.34
N GLU A 467 6.19 10.35 23.35
CA GLU A 467 7.31 10.71 24.25
C GLU A 467 8.65 10.78 23.47
N GLU A 468 8.75 10.02 22.39
CA GLU A 468 9.89 9.99 21.47
C GLU A 468 9.91 11.18 20.49
N GLY A 469 8.88 12.04 20.52
CA GLY A 469 8.75 13.23 19.68
C GLY A 469 8.17 12.95 18.30
N GLU A 470 7.42 11.88 18.10
CA GLU A 470 6.79 11.57 16.81
C GLU A 470 5.37 12.11 16.76
N LEU A 471 4.99 12.71 15.63
CA LEU A 471 3.64 13.21 15.40
C LEU A 471 2.85 12.16 14.64
N VAL A 472 1.96 11.47 15.34
CA VAL A 472 1.15 10.35 14.81
C VAL A 472 -0.27 10.83 14.52
N PRO A 473 -0.73 10.82 13.25
CA PRO A 473 -2.10 11.22 12.92
C PRO A 473 -3.12 10.29 13.59
N ARG A 474 -4.15 10.84 14.26
CA ARG A 474 -5.13 10.04 15.01
C ARG A 474 -5.90 9.04 14.13
N GLY A 475 -6.21 9.43 12.89
CA GLY A 475 -6.87 8.56 11.91
C GLY A 475 -5.99 7.44 11.35
N GLN A 476 -4.66 7.52 11.55
CA GLN A 476 -3.67 6.68 10.89
C GLN A 476 -2.52 6.30 11.84
N LYS A 477 -2.85 5.64 12.97
CA LYS A 477 -1.91 5.30 14.07
C LYS A 477 -0.65 4.49 13.70
N LEU A 478 -0.58 3.94 12.49
CA LEU A 478 0.61 3.22 11.99
C LEU A 478 1.55 4.12 11.19
N LEU A 479 1.20 5.40 11.02
CA LEU A 479 2.00 6.39 10.32
C LEU A 479 2.51 7.45 11.28
N ALA A 480 3.64 8.05 10.94
CA ALA A 480 4.19 9.22 11.61
C ALA A 480 4.54 10.29 10.58
N LEU A 481 4.47 11.55 11.00
CA LEU A 481 4.93 12.70 10.22
C LEU A 481 6.44 12.57 10.01
N ALA A 482 6.88 12.61 8.76
CA ALA A 482 8.24 12.34 8.38
C ALA A 482 8.71 13.26 7.27
N THR A 483 10.01 13.49 7.20
CA THR A 483 10.61 14.12 6.03
C THR A 483 10.84 13.13 4.88
N THR A 484 10.73 13.61 3.63
CA THR A 484 11.11 12.86 2.43
C THR A 484 12.62 12.77 2.24
N THR A 485 13.33 13.87 2.47
CA THR A 485 14.80 13.98 2.40
C THR A 485 15.28 14.99 3.43
N ARG A 486 16.56 14.98 3.80
CA ARG A 486 17.12 15.93 4.79
C ARG A 486 17.49 17.29 4.19
N ALA A 487 17.05 17.57 2.96
CA ALA A 487 17.36 18.81 2.27
C ALA A 487 16.36 19.92 2.62
N PRO A 488 16.74 21.20 2.52
CA PRO A 488 15.80 22.31 2.48
C PRO A 488 14.77 22.12 1.35
N ASP A 489 13.56 22.62 1.57
CA ASP A 489 12.40 22.51 0.66
C ASP A 489 11.89 21.08 0.40
N ALA A 490 12.42 20.09 1.12
CA ALA A 490 11.91 18.73 1.10
C ALA A 490 10.45 18.68 1.58
N ASP A 491 9.62 17.88 0.91
CA ASP A 491 8.23 17.69 1.31
C ASP A 491 8.14 16.92 2.62
N VAL A 492 7.16 17.30 3.42
CA VAL A 492 6.77 16.57 4.63
C VAL A 492 5.60 15.66 4.29
N VAL A 493 5.70 14.41 4.71
CA VAL A 493 4.77 13.33 4.38
C VAL A 493 4.39 12.55 5.63
N VAL A 494 3.37 11.71 5.55
CA VAL A 494 3.13 10.63 6.53
C VAL A 494 3.67 9.31 6.00
N LYS A 495 4.56 8.67 6.75
CA LYS A 495 5.18 7.38 6.40
C LYS A 495 4.90 6.35 7.48
N VAL A 496 5.07 5.07 7.17
CA VAL A 496 4.95 3.99 8.16
C VAL A 496 5.91 4.27 9.32
N HIS A 497 5.37 4.20 10.53
CA HIS A 497 6.11 4.42 11.75
C HIS A 497 7.28 3.44 11.85
N ASP A 498 8.51 3.97 11.90
CA ASP A 498 9.75 3.17 11.93
C ASP A 498 10.73 3.62 13.03
N GLY A 499 10.41 4.68 13.78
CA GLY A 499 11.22 5.13 14.91
C GLY A 499 12.46 5.92 14.51
N SER A 500 12.67 6.18 13.21
CA SER A 500 13.84 6.87 12.69
C SER A 500 13.84 8.36 13.07
N ASP A 501 15.03 8.96 13.12
CA ASP A 501 15.17 10.39 13.40
C ASP A 501 14.50 11.29 12.35
N ASP A 502 14.23 10.76 11.15
CA ASP A 502 13.49 11.45 10.10
C ASP A 502 11.99 11.60 10.46
N GLN A 503 11.48 10.85 11.44
CA GLN A 503 10.11 10.91 11.98
C GLN A 503 10.00 11.65 13.33
N ARG A 504 11.14 12.04 13.92
CA ARG A 504 11.19 12.72 15.22
C ARG A 504 11.21 14.22 15.04
N TRP A 505 10.38 14.90 15.83
CA TRP A 505 10.18 16.33 15.84
C TRP A 505 10.39 16.87 17.25
N ARG A 506 11.25 17.87 17.38
CA ARG A 506 11.44 18.62 18.60
C ARG A 506 10.55 19.84 18.57
N THR A 507 9.75 19.97 19.61
CA THR A 507 8.94 21.14 19.87
C THR A 507 9.83 22.21 20.51
N GLU A 508 10.15 23.25 19.76
CA GLU A 508 10.87 24.42 20.26
C GLU A 508 9.87 25.53 20.61
N PRO A 509 9.86 26.06 21.84
CA PRO A 509 9.02 27.19 22.18
C PRO A 509 9.45 28.42 21.38
N VAL A 510 8.48 29.15 20.83
CA VAL A 510 8.74 30.47 20.24
C VAL A 510 8.64 31.49 21.36
N PRO A 511 9.69 32.30 21.63
CA PRO A 511 9.60 33.32 22.66
C PRO A 511 8.42 34.24 22.33
N ALA A 512 7.46 34.32 23.27
CA ALA A 512 6.42 35.33 23.20
C ALA A 512 7.13 36.68 23.22
N ALA A 513 6.87 37.54 22.22
CA ALA A 513 7.32 38.91 22.28
C ALA A 513 6.80 39.51 23.59
N GLU A 514 7.71 39.83 24.52
CA GLU A 514 7.38 40.63 25.70
C GLU A 514 6.85 41.97 25.21
N GLY A 515 5.53 42.05 25.14
CA GLY A 515 4.80 43.23 24.74
C GLY A 515 3.85 43.63 25.86
N SER A 516 4.39 44.18 26.95
CA SER A 516 3.69 45.26 27.63
C SER A 516 4.64 46.16 28.40
N LEU A 517 4.85 47.33 27.81
CA LEU A 517 5.16 48.58 28.50
C LEU A 517 4.36 48.67 29.80
N SER A 518 5.04 48.66 30.95
CA SER A 518 4.47 49.27 32.15
C SER A 518 4.53 50.78 31.94
N ILE A 519 3.40 51.35 31.52
CA ILE A 519 3.13 52.77 31.75
C ILE A 519 2.73 52.88 33.22
N ASP A 520 3.73 52.89 34.11
CA ASP A 520 3.58 53.55 35.38
C ASP A 520 4.07 54.99 35.22
N ARG A 521 3.09 55.85 34.98
CA ARG A 521 3.18 57.29 35.23
C ARG A 521 3.62 57.46 36.69
N THR A 522 4.78 58.09 36.92
CA THR A 522 4.93 59.34 37.71
C THR A 522 6.40 59.79 37.66
N ASP A 523 6.74 60.65 36.69
CA ASP A 523 7.91 61.53 36.85
C ASP A 523 7.57 62.60 37.89
N ALA A 524 8.23 62.52 39.05
CA ALA A 524 8.46 63.66 39.92
C ALA A 524 9.83 64.27 39.54
N PRO A 525 9.97 65.59 39.36
CA PRO A 525 11.20 66.17 38.83
C PRO A 525 12.27 66.27 39.92
N GLY A 526 13.41 65.60 39.72
CA GLY A 526 14.57 65.64 40.61
C GLY A 526 15.79 66.24 39.91
N ALA A 527 16.05 67.50 40.24
CA ALA A 527 17.24 68.35 40.07
C ALA A 527 18.53 67.81 39.38
N ARG A 528 19.05 68.69 38.52
CA ARG A 528 20.42 68.77 37.96
C ARG A 528 21.53 68.38 38.95
N ALA A 529 22.52 67.64 38.44
CA ALA A 529 23.92 67.81 38.80
C ALA A 529 24.76 67.73 37.51
N VAL A 530 25.45 68.84 37.19
CA VAL A 530 26.51 68.91 36.17
C VAL A 530 27.81 68.91 36.96
N ASP A 531 28.72 68.00 36.63
CA ASP A 531 30.13 68.20 36.93
C ASP A 531 30.98 67.71 35.75
N LEU A 532 31.70 68.65 35.16
CA LEU A 532 32.82 68.44 34.24
C LEU A 532 34.07 68.96 34.96
N SER A 533 35.04 68.09 35.22
CA SER A 533 36.41 68.45 35.60
C SER A 533 37.31 68.03 34.43
N ALA A 534 38.29 68.76 33.94
CA ALA A 534 38.76 70.14 34.06
C ALA A 534 39.46 70.43 32.71
N GLY A 535 40.06 71.61 32.52
CA GLY A 535 40.96 71.84 31.38
C GLY A 535 42.13 70.86 31.32
#